data_AF-A0A519SRD1-F1
#
_entry.id   AF-A0A519SRD1-F1
#
_cell.length_a   1.000
_cell.length_b   1.000
_cell.length_c   1.000
_cell.angle_alpha   90.00
_cell.angle_beta   90.00
_cell.angle_gamma   90.00
#
_symmetry.space_group_name_H-M   'P 1'
#
loop_
_entity.id
_entity.type
_entity.pdbx_description
1 polymer ?
#
loop_
_entity_poly.entity_id
_entity_poly.type
_entity_poly.pdbx_seq_one_letter_code
_entity_poly.pdbx_strand_id
1 'polypeptide(L)'
;MLALFAVLLSTAAAHTAALRKANKTNAVYTVTATAYGAVVGQTDSKPFLTADNSRIPRHYGSHTRWLALSRDLLRPWGGPFEFGDKVRVIGISPALDGVYTIHDTMNRRYRHRLDVLAHPRERISINRPGVKLMWISASNQASRRRTQPAEKAVTKAAHRKAQARRTPAKLLATKHPRKQAKRPASLAHQKHGVAK
;
A
#
# COMPACT_ATOMS: atom_id res chain seq x y z
N MET A 1 40.64 36.68 17.22
CA MET A 1 40.14 35.79 18.29
C MET A 1 38.64 35.45 18.17
N LEU A 2 37.78 36.31 17.61
CA LEU A 2 36.32 36.04 17.49
C LEU A 2 35.92 35.02 16.38
N ALA A 3 36.71 34.89 15.30
CA ALA A 3 36.36 34.05 14.16
C ALA A 3 36.59 32.54 14.39
N LEU A 4 37.50 32.15 15.28
CA LEU A 4 37.84 30.74 15.52
C LEU A 4 36.80 30.02 16.41
N PHE A 5 36.13 30.75 17.32
CA PHE A 5 35.07 30.21 18.18
C PHE A 5 33.75 29.93 17.40
N ALA A 6 33.43 30.72 16.37
CA ALA A 6 32.24 30.51 15.54
C ALA A 6 32.32 29.25 14.65
N VAL A 7 33.52 28.87 14.21
CA VAL A 7 33.76 27.65 13.40
C VAL A 7 33.70 26.38 14.27
N LEU A 8 34.17 26.44 15.52
CA LEU A 8 34.07 25.33 16.48
C LEU A 8 32.64 25.10 17.01
N LEU A 9 31.82 26.15 17.21
CA LEU A 9 30.41 26.00 17.62
C LEU A 9 29.51 25.44 16.48
N SER A 10 29.76 25.85 15.24
CA SER A 10 28.96 25.43 14.08
C SER A 10 29.18 23.97 13.70
N THR A 11 30.41 23.46 13.85
CA THR A 11 30.74 22.04 13.64
C THR A 11 30.11 21.14 14.70
N ALA A 12 30.10 21.54 15.98
CA ALA A 12 29.45 20.78 17.05
C ALA A 12 27.93 20.64 16.84
N ALA A 13 27.24 21.75 16.48
CA ALA A 13 25.80 21.74 16.22
C ALA A 13 25.42 20.82 15.06
N ALA A 14 26.17 20.87 13.95
CA ALA A 14 25.98 20.00 12.79
C ALA A 14 26.22 18.52 13.13
N HIS A 15 27.24 18.22 13.95
CA HIS A 15 27.53 16.86 14.41
C HIS A 15 26.42 16.31 15.32
N THR A 16 25.91 17.11 16.26
CA THR A 16 24.74 16.73 17.07
C THR A 16 23.48 16.53 16.23
N ALA A 17 23.24 17.34 15.20
CA ALA A 17 22.11 17.16 14.30
C ALA A 17 22.25 15.87 13.47
N ALA A 18 23.46 15.57 12.98
CA ALA A 18 23.77 14.34 12.26
C ALA A 18 23.59 13.09 13.14
N LEU A 19 24.08 13.12 14.38
CA LEU A 19 23.91 12.03 15.35
C LEU A 19 22.44 11.82 15.73
N ARG A 20 21.69 12.90 15.97
CA ARG A 20 20.23 12.84 16.20
C ARG A 20 19.50 12.21 15.00
N LYS A 21 19.87 12.62 13.79
CA LYS A 21 19.31 12.07 12.54
C LYS A 21 19.66 10.59 12.35
N ALA A 22 20.90 10.19 12.66
CA ALA A 22 21.35 8.80 12.59
C ALA A 22 20.64 7.91 13.63
N ASN A 23 20.51 8.39 14.87
CA ASN A 23 19.81 7.67 15.94
C ASN A 23 18.31 7.52 15.63
N LYS A 24 17.67 8.53 15.03
CA LYS A 24 16.29 8.44 14.55
C LYS A 24 16.10 7.27 13.57
N THR A 25 17.09 7.00 12.71
CA THR A 25 16.97 5.94 11.70
C THR A 25 17.17 4.50 12.22
N ASN A 26 17.75 4.32 13.41
CA ASN A 26 18.04 3.00 13.99
C ASN A 26 17.04 2.56 15.08
N ALA A 27 16.13 3.44 15.50
CA ALA A 27 15.14 3.11 16.51
C ALA A 27 14.14 2.06 16.01
N VAL A 28 13.90 1.04 16.85
CA VAL A 28 12.90 -0.01 16.61
C VAL A 28 11.74 0.19 17.58
N TYR A 29 10.54 0.37 17.06
CA TYR A 29 9.32 0.51 17.84
C TYR A 29 8.55 -0.81 17.84
N THR A 30 8.13 -1.26 19.02
CA THR A 30 7.28 -2.45 19.16
C THR A 30 5.84 -1.99 19.30
N VAL A 31 4.96 -2.49 18.42
CA VAL A 31 3.56 -2.05 18.31
C VAL A 31 2.62 -3.24 18.13
N THR A 32 1.33 -2.98 18.27
CA THR A 32 0.28 -3.92 17.83
C THR A 32 -0.23 -3.52 16.46
N ALA A 33 -0.23 -4.47 15.52
CA ALA A 33 -0.78 -4.27 14.18
C ALA A 33 -2.24 -4.70 14.08
N THR A 34 -3.02 -3.91 13.35
CA THR A 34 -4.38 -4.21 12.92
C THR A 34 -4.52 -3.96 11.40
N ALA A 35 -5.72 -4.17 10.84
CA ALA A 35 -6.06 -3.71 9.50
C ALA A 35 -7.36 -2.90 9.51
N TYR A 36 -7.43 -1.89 8.63
CA TYR A 36 -8.63 -1.12 8.35
C TYR A 36 -8.89 -1.05 6.85
N GLY A 37 -10.14 -0.82 6.48
CA GLY A 37 -10.59 -0.49 5.14
C GLY A 37 -11.13 0.94 5.07
N ALA A 38 -11.05 1.53 3.88
CA ALA A 38 -11.60 2.85 3.59
C ALA A 38 -13.14 2.77 3.49
N VAL A 39 -13.81 2.60 4.64
CA VAL A 39 -15.27 2.50 4.78
C VAL A 39 -15.73 3.33 5.98
N VAL A 40 -16.92 3.93 5.90
CA VAL A 40 -17.45 4.87 6.91
C VAL A 40 -17.53 4.27 8.32
N GLY A 41 -17.71 2.95 8.45
CA GLY A 41 -17.73 2.29 9.78
C GLY A 41 -16.37 2.21 10.47
N GLN A 42 -15.27 2.43 9.73
CA GLN A 42 -13.90 2.37 10.22
C GLN A 42 -13.16 3.71 10.07
N THR A 43 -13.77 4.67 9.37
CA THR A 43 -13.23 6.02 9.07
C THR A 43 -14.29 7.07 9.40
N ASP A 44 -14.07 8.32 9.02
CA ASP A 44 -15.09 9.36 9.14
C ASP A 44 -16.02 9.39 7.91
N SER A 45 -16.75 10.50 7.72
CA SER A 45 -17.66 10.70 6.58
C SER A 45 -16.98 10.71 5.20
N LYS A 46 -15.64 10.81 5.12
CA LYS A 46 -14.85 10.90 3.89
C LYS A 46 -13.82 9.77 3.84
N PRO A 47 -14.24 8.50 3.69
CA PRO A 47 -13.38 7.32 3.85
C PRO A 47 -12.14 7.27 2.94
N PHE A 48 -12.14 8.02 1.84
CA PHE A 48 -11.04 8.04 0.87
C PHE A 48 -10.09 9.23 1.03
N LEU A 49 -10.27 10.05 2.06
CA LEU A 49 -9.40 11.17 2.40
C LEU A 49 -8.70 10.86 3.73
N THR A 50 -7.37 10.77 3.71
CA THR A 50 -6.57 10.45 4.90
C THR A 50 -6.29 11.67 5.76
N ALA A 51 -5.79 11.49 6.98
CA ALA A 51 -5.45 12.58 7.90
C ALA A 51 -4.44 13.60 7.32
N ASP A 52 -3.59 13.19 6.37
CA ASP A 52 -2.66 14.08 5.66
C ASP A 52 -3.23 14.69 4.36
N ASN A 53 -4.54 14.56 4.13
CA ASN A 53 -5.26 14.96 2.91
C ASN A 53 -4.88 14.20 1.63
N SER A 54 -4.16 13.08 1.72
CA SER A 54 -3.96 12.20 0.58
C SER A 54 -5.25 11.48 0.18
N ARG A 55 -5.39 11.16 -1.11
CA ARG A 55 -6.57 10.45 -1.64
C ARG A 55 -6.27 8.97 -1.85
N ILE A 56 -7.01 8.11 -1.17
CA ILE A 56 -6.90 6.65 -1.34
C ILE A 56 -7.28 6.29 -2.80
N PRO A 57 -6.45 5.52 -3.52
CA PRO A 57 -6.74 5.11 -4.90
C PRO A 57 -8.00 4.23 -5.00
N ARG A 58 -8.69 4.28 -6.15
CA ARG A 58 -9.91 3.48 -6.38
C ARG A 58 -9.71 1.96 -6.24
N HIS A 59 -8.53 1.47 -6.61
CA HIS A 59 -8.16 0.06 -6.57
C HIS A 59 -7.20 -0.25 -5.40
N TYR A 60 -7.38 0.44 -4.28
CA TYR A 60 -6.56 0.22 -3.10
C TYR A 60 -6.69 -1.20 -2.56
N GLY A 61 -5.71 -1.59 -1.76
CA GLY A 61 -5.69 -2.82 -0.98
C GLY A 61 -4.44 -2.89 -0.11
N SER A 62 -4.16 -4.05 0.49
CA SER A 62 -2.94 -4.24 1.30
C SER A 62 -1.65 -3.98 0.52
N HIS A 63 -1.69 -4.23 -0.79
CA HIS A 63 -0.60 -3.96 -1.74
C HIS A 63 -0.34 -2.45 -1.95
N THR A 64 -1.27 -1.56 -1.59
CA THR A 64 -1.06 -0.09 -1.63
C THR A 64 0.01 0.34 -0.62
N ARG A 65 0.23 -0.45 0.44
CA ARG A 65 1.25 -0.23 1.48
C ARG A 65 1.12 1.14 2.17
N TRP A 66 -0.10 1.49 2.56
CA TRP A 66 -0.38 2.66 3.39
C TRP A 66 -0.66 2.26 4.83
N LEU A 67 -0.28 3.12 5.77
CA LEU A 67 -0.51 2.92 7.20
C LEU A 67 -1.27 4.09 7.83
N ALA A 68 -2.09 3.74 8.81
CA ALA A 68 -2.47 4.63 9.89
C ALA A 68 -1.60 4.35 11.13
N LEU A 69 -1.23 5.38 11.87
CA LEU A 69 -0.55 5.24 13.17
C LEU A 69 -1.40 5.80 14.30
N SER A 70 -1.24 5.26 15.51
CA SER A 70 -1.79 5.88 16.72
C SER A 70 -1.13 7.23 16.98
N ARG A 71 -1.88 8.17 17.57
CA ARG A 71 -1.45 9.57 17.73
C ARG A 71 -0.12 9.71 18.45
N ASP A 72 0.13 8.91 19.48
CA ASP A 72 1.39 8.87 20.25
C ASP A 72 2.63 8.52 19.42
N LEU A 73 2.45 7.95 18.23
CA LEU A 73 3.54 7.68 17.29
C LEU A 73 3.75 8.80 16.27
N LEU A 74 2.84 9.77 16.18
CA LEU A 74 2.87 10.84 15.18
C LEU A 74 3.34 12.18 15.77
N ARG A 75 4.16 12.92 15.01
CA ARG A 75 4.82 14.18 15.36
C ARG A 75 3.85 15.29 15.79
N PRO A 76 2.66 15.46 15.18
CA PRO A 76 1.68 16.43 15.69
C PRO A 76 1.26 16.20 17.15
N TRP A 77 1.47 15.01 17.71
CA TRP A 77 1.22 14.67 19.11
C TRP A 77 2.49 14.28 19.89
N GLY A 78 3.67 14.71 19.41
CA GLY A 78 4.95 14.45 20.08
C GLY A 78 5.58 13.10 19.78
N GLY A 79 4.97 12.31 18.88
CA GLY A 79 5.54 11.05 18.42
C GLY A 79 6.70 11.24 17.43
N PRO A 80 7.45 10.16 17.14
CA PRO A 80 8.66 10.24 16.33
C PRO A 80 8.42 10.31 14.82
N PHE A 81 7.26 9.85 14.32
CA PHE A 81 6.95 9.70 12.89
C PHE A 81 6.10 10.85 12.34
N GLU A 82 6.17 11.07 11.04
CA GLU A 82 5.46 12.09 10.29
C GLU A 82 4.63 11.45 9.17
N PHE A 83 3.61 12.17 8.72
CA PHE A 83 2.94 11.80 7.47
C PHE A 83 3.91 11.90 6.30
N GLY A 84 3.77 10.98 5.33
CA GLY A 84 4.67 10.82 4.20
C GLY A 84 5.90 9.97 4.46
N ASP A 85 6.22 9.65 5.73
CA ASP A 85 7.38 8.82 6.04
C ASP A 85 7.26 7.41 5.48
N LYS A 86 8.40 6.90 4.99
CA LYS A 86 8.54 5.49 4.62
C LYS A 86 9.15 4.68 5.75
N VAL A 87 8.40 3.69 6.21
CA VAL A 87 8.75 2.85 7.36
C VAL A 87 8.76 1.38 6.98
N ARG A 88 9.65 0.62 7.60
CA ARG A 88 9.73 -0.84 7.50
C ARG A 88 8.88 -1.43 8.62
N VAL A 89 8.01 -2.37 8.24
CA VAL A 89 7.18 -3.16 9.14
C VAL A 89 7.58 -4.63 9.03
N ILE A 90 7.80 -5.28 10.17
CA ILE A 90 8.21 -6.68 10.28
C ILE A 90 7.45 -7.37 11.41
N GLY A 91 6.99 -8.60 11.19
CA GLY A 91 6.35 -9.43 12.20
C GLY A 91 4.83 -9.48 12.14
N ILE A 92 4.20 -8.97 11.07
CA ILE A 92 2.79 -9.19 10.79
C ILE A 92 2.62 -10.56 10.13
N SER A 93 3.17 -10.74 8.93
CA SER A 93 3.17 -11.98 8.14
C SER A 93 4.08 -11.81 6.92
N PRO A 94 4.55 -12.89 6.26
CA PRO A 94 5.37 -12.76 5.04
C PRO A 94 4.72 -11.91 3.93
N ALA A 95 3.39 -11.91 3.81
CA ALA A 95 2.66 -11.14 2.80
C ALA A 95 2.49 -9.65 3.18
N LEU A 96 2.48 -9.33 4.47
CA LEU A 96 2.21 -7.99 5.00
C LEU A 96 3.45 -7.30 5.58
N ASP A 97 4.55 -8.01 5.76
CA ASP A 97 5.84 -7.42 6.09
C ASP A 97 6.37 -6.66 4.88
N GLY A 98 6.90 -5.46 5.09
CA GLY A 98 7.09 -4.57 3.96
C GLY A 98 7.51 -3.16 4.30
N VAL A 99 7.62 -2.36 3.25
CA VAL A 99 7.81 -0.92 3.36
C VAL A 99 6.46 -0.26 3.15
N TYR A 100 6.09 0.63 4.04
CA TYR A 100 4.83 1.35 4.03
C TYR A 100 5.05 2.85 4.02
N THR A 101 4.03 3.60 3.59
CA THR A 101 3.98 5.07 3.73
C THR A 101 2.90 5.45 4.74
N ILE A 102 3.22 6.33 5.67
CA ILE A 102 2.29 6.79 6.71
C ILE A 102 1.43 7.90 6.11
N HIS A 103 0.12 7.69 6.04
CA HIS A 103 -0.81 8.70 5.50
C HIS A 103 -1.92 9.07 6.47
N ASP A 104 -2.21 8.20 7.45
CA ASP A 104 -3.43 8.33 8.24
C ASP A 104 -3.19 8.23 9.76
N THR A 105 -4.23 8.56 10.53
CA THR A 105 -4.20 8.58 12.00
C THR A 105 -5.30 7.73 12.58
N MET A 106 -4.97 6.88 13.55
CA MET A 106 -5.96 6.08 14.26
C MET A 106 -6.75 6.93 15.28
N ASN A 107 -7.93 6.44 15.67
CA ASN A 107 -8.71 7.01 16.76
C ASN A 107 -7.87 7.17 18.05
N ARG A 108 -8.08 8.28 18.78
CA ARG A 108 -7.34 8.66 19.99
C ARG A 108 -7.30 7.60 21.10
N ARG A 109 -8.24 6.65 21.13
CA ARG A 109 -8.28 5.55 22.11
C ARG A 109 -7.13 4.55 21.93
N TYR A 110 -6.52 4.52 20.76
CA TYR A 110 -5.42 3.61 20.44
C TYR A 110 -4.06 4.24 20.80
N ARG A 111 -3.14 3.38 21.27
CA ARG A 111 -1.76 3.70 21.65
C ARG A 111 -0.84 2.58 21.19
N HIS A 112 0.39 2.93 20.80
CA HIS A 112 1.41 1.99 20.30
C HIS A 112 0.86 1.02 19.25
N ARG A 113 0.12 1.54 18.27
CA ARG A 113 -0.54 0.76 17.22
C ARG A 113 -0.27 1.29 15.82
N LEU A 114 -0.24 0.35 14.88
CA LEU A 114 -0.33 0.64 13.45
C LEU A 114 -1.52 -0.09 12.85
N ASP A 115 -2.04 0.44 11.76
CA ASP A 115 -3.17 -0.11 11.02
C ASP A 115 -2.86 -0.19 9.53
N VAL A 116 -2.94 -1.39 8.96
CA VAL A 116 -2.68 -1.62 7.53
C VAL A 116 -3.94 -1.32 6.73
N LEU A 117 -3.82 -0.42 5.74
CA LEU A 117 -4.89 -0.21 4.77
C LEU A 117 -5.09 -1.49 3.95
N ALA A 118 -6.30 -2.05 3.96
CA ALA A 118 -6.67 -3.24 3.22
C ALA A 118 -8.07 -3.08 2.61
N HIS A 119 -8.29 -3.65 1.43
CA HIS A 119 -9.61 -3.65 0.84
C HIS A 119 -10.49 -4.70 1.55
N PRO A 120 -11.77 -4.41 1.88
CA PRO A 120 -12.64 -5.36 2.58
C PRO A 120 -12.76 -6.75 1.91
N ARG A 121 -12.67 -6.79 0.57
CA ARG A 121 -12.64 -8.04 -0.23
C ARG A 121 -11.44 -8.94 0.03
N GLU A 122 -10.33 -8.42 0.54
CA GLU A 122 -9.15 -9.22 0.90
C GLU A 122 -9.36 -10.03 2.19
N ARG A 123 -10.41 -9.71 2.97
CA ARG A 123 -10.77 -10.40 4.23
C ARG A 123 -9.59 -10.52 5.21
N ILE A 124 -8.71 -9.52 5.22
CA ILE A 124 -7.56 -9.45 6.11
C ILE A 124 -8.03 -9.09 7.52
N SER A 125 -7.79 -9.97 8.48
CA SER A 125 -8.01 -9.73 9.91
C SER A 125 -6.68 -9.82 10.63
N ILE A 126 -6.26 -8.72 11.27
CA ILE A 126 -4.98 -8.63 11.98
C ILE A 126 -5.25 -8.17 13.40
N ASN A 127 -4.70 -8.89 14.37
CA ASN A 127 -4.54 -8.44 15.75
C ASN A 127 -3.22 -9.01 16.28
N ARG A 128 -2.12 -8.40 15.86
CA ARG A 128 -0.78 -8.95 16.07
C ARG A 128 0.05 -8.03 16.98
N PRO A 129 0.24 -8.37 18.26
CA PRO A 129 1.20 -7.66 19.11
C PRO A 129 2.64 -8.04 18.73
N GLY A 130 3.60 -7.19 19.10
CA GLY A 130 5.04 -7.47 18.95
C GLY A 130 5.62 -7.10 17.57
N VAL A 131 4.83 -6.44 16.72
CA VAL A 131 5.26 -6.01 15.38
C VAL A 131 6.31 -4.91 15.50
N LYS A 132 7.34 -4.97 14.65
CA LYS A 132 8.45 -4.03 14.62
C LYS A 132 8.21 -2.98 13.55
N LEU A 133 8.29 -1.71 13.95
CA LEU A 133 8.17 -0.54 13.10
C LEU A 133 9.48 0.25 13.16
N MET A 134 10.08 0.52 12.00
CA MET A 134 11.42 1.11 11.89
C MET A 134 11.45 2.13 10.76
N TRP A 135 12.29 3.15 10.90
CA TRP A 135 12.61 4.04 9.79
C TRP A 135 13.37 3.32 8.69
N ILE A 136 13.17 3.75 7.45
CA ILE A 136 14.07 3.37 6.36
C ILE A 136 15.12 4.46 6.25
N SER A 137 16.35 4.14 6.64
CA SER A 137 17.47 5.06 6.42
C SER A 137 17.59 5.41 4.93
N ALA A 138 17.96 6.66 4.63
CA ALA A 138 18.19 7.10 3.26
C ALA A 138 19.24 6.23 2.53
N SER A 139 20.22 5.66 3.27
CA SER A 139 21.21 4.71 2.73
C SER A 139 20.59 3.39 2.24
N ASN A 140 19.53 2.90 2.89
CA ASN A 140 18.80 1.70 2.47
C ASN A 140 17.89 1.93 1.25
N GLN A 141 17.51 3.18 0.97
CA GLN A 141 16.76 3.51 -0.25
C GLN A 141 17.66 3.51 -1.50
N ALA A 142 18.89 3.99 -1.37
CA ALA A 142 19.86 4.06 -2.48
C ALA A 142 20.42 2.68 -2.86
N SER A 143 20.71 1.80 -1.89
CA SER A 143 21.27 0.47 -2.17
C SER A 143 20.34 -0.40 -3.01
N ARG A 144 19.02 -0.33 -2.77
CA ARG A 144 18.00 -1.09 -3.51
C ARG A 144 17.76 -0.59 -4.93
N ARG A 145 17.88 0.73 -5.18
CA ARG A 145 17.87 1.25 -6.56
C ARG A 145 19.03 0.70 -7.39
N ARG A 146 20.17 0.44 -6.74
CA ARG A 146 21.37 -0.14 -7.37
C ARG A 146 21.27 -1.66 -7.61
N THR A 147 20.46 -2.39 -6.82
CA THR A 147 20.21 -3.84 -6.98
C THR A 147 18.97 -4.18 -7.83
N GLN A 148 18.21 -3.20 -8.31
CA GLN A 148 17.08 -3.42 -9.23
C GLN A 148 17.38 -3.20 -10.74
N PRO A 149 18.47 -3.72 -11.31
CA PRO A 149 18.49 -3.98 -12.75
C PRO A 149 18.71 -5.48 -13.03
N ALA A 150 17.63 -6.26 -13.13
CA ALA A 150 17.61 -7.51 -13.93
C ALA A 150 16.22 -8.17 -14.01
N GLU A 151 15.38 -8.09 -12.98
CA GLU A 151 14.19 -8.98 -12.92
C GLU A 151 13.08 -8.60 -13.93
N LYS A 152 12.99 -7.32 -14.32
CA LYS A 152 12.04 -6.89 -15.37
C LYS A 152 12.49 -7.22 -16.80
N ALA A 153 13.75 -7.58 -17.03
CA ALA A 153 14.25 -7.93 -18.36
C ALA A 153 13.99 -9.41 -18.70
N VAL A 154 14.00 -10.29 -17.71
CA VAL A 154 13.82 -11.74 -17.90
C VAL A 154 12.38 -12.09 -18.31
N THR A 155 11.38 -11.38 -17.77
CA THR A 155 9.97 -11.65 -18.07
C THR A 155 9.56 -11.22 -19.49
N LYS A 156 10.15 -10.15 -20.04
CA LYS A 156 9.92 -9.73 -21.44
C LYS A 156 10.55 -10.69 -22.46
N ALA A 157 11.74 -11.25 -22.16
CA ALA A 157 12.40 -12.21 -23.04
C ALA A 157 11.65 -13.56 -23.10
N ALA A 158 11.09 -14.02 -21.98
CA ALA A 158 10.30 -15.25 -21.91
C ALA A 158 8.99 -15.16 -22.71
N HIS A 159 8.30 -14.01 -22.68
CA HIS A 159 7.05 -13.83 -23.42
C HIS A 159 7.27 -13.78 -24.95
N ARG A 160 8.36 -13.16 -25.41
CA ARG A 160 8.75 -13.13 -26.83
C ARG A 160 9.12 -14.52 -27.38
N LYS A 161 9.79 -15.37 -26.58
CA LYS A 161 10.16 -16.73 -26.99
C LYS A 161 8.96 -17.70 -27.06
N ALA A 162 7.92 -17.46 -26.26
CA ALA A 162 6.70 -18.26 -26.27
C ALA A 162 5.80 -17.95 -27.50
N GLN A 163 5.78 -16.72 -27.98
CA GLN A 163 4.99 -16.32 -29.16
C GLN A 163 5.64 -16.72 -30.50
N ALA A 164 6.97 -16.83 -30.58
CA ALA A 164 7.67 -17.18 -31.81
C ALA A 164 7.65 -18.69 -32.18
N ARG A 165 7.11 -19.56 -31.32
CA ARG A 165 7.06 -21.02 -31.55
C ARG A 165 5.73 -21.54 -32.13
N ARG A 166 4.82 -20.66 -32.56
CA ARG A 166 3.50 -21.07 -33.08
C ARG A 166 3.27 -20.55 -34.50
N THR A 167 3.67 -21.34 -35.50
CA THR A 167 3.16 -21.28 -36.88
C THR A 167 3.51 -22.60 -37.61
N PRO A 168 2.82 -22.98 -38.70
CA PRO A 168 1.41 -23.33 -38.80
C PRO A 168 1.24 -24.76 -39.37
N ALA A 169 0.30 -25.56 -38.87
CA ALA A 169 0.04 -26.87 -39.47
C ALA A 169 -1.45 -27.13 -39.70
N LYS A 170 -1.75 -27.29 -40.98
CA LYS A 170 -2.75 -28.19 -41.57
C LYS A 170 -4.22 -27.74 -41.62
N LEU A 171 -4.50 -27.11 -42.75
CA LEU A 171 -5.62 -27.42 -43.64
C LEU A 171 -6.17 -28.85 -43.45
N LEU A 172 -7.42 -28.97 -43.00
CA LEU A 172 -8.33 -30.02 -43.48
C LEU A 172 -9.77 -29.53 -43.33
N ALA A 173 -10.44 -29.43 -44.47
CA ALA A 173 -11.83 -29.06 -44.59
C ALA A 173 -12.74 -30.20 -44.11
N THR A 174 -13.73 -29.89 -43.28
CA THR A 174 -14.99 -30.64 -43.23
C THR A 174 -16.15 -29.66 -43.18
N LYS A 175 -16.95 -29.68 -44.25
CA LYS A 175 -18.26 -29.04 -44.36
C LYS A 175 -19.27 -29.80 -43.48
N HIS A 176 -20.16 -29.10 -42.77
CA HIS A 176 -21.58 -29.42 -42.47
C HIS A 176 -22.09 -28.66 -41.20
N PRO A 177 -23.42 -28.48 -40.99
CA PRO A 177 -24.24 -27.44 -41.61
C PRO A 177 -24.79 -26.42 -40.59
N ARG A 178 -25.25 -25.27 -41.09
CA ARG A 178 -26.01 -24.25 -40.34
C ARG A 178 -27.24 -24.87 -39.69
N LYS A 179 -27.30 -24.92 -38.35
CA LYS A 179 -28.58 -25.03 -37.63
C LYS A 179 -29.23 -23.66 -37.58
N GLN A 180 -30.33 -23.52 -38.31
CA GLN A 180 -31.26 -22.38 -38.23
C GLN A 180 -31.86 -22.31 -36.81
N ALA A 181 -31.63 -21.21 -36.11
CA ALA A 181 -32.41 -20.85 -34.94
C ALA A 181 -33.77 -20.32 -35.41
N LYS A 182 -34.82 -21.13 -35.25
CA LYS A 182 -36.21 -20.68 -35.42
C LYS A 182 -36.56 -19.77 -34.23
N ARG A 183 -36.90 -18.50 -34.52
CA ARG A 183 -37.62 -17.61 -33.60
C ARG A 183 -39.05 -18.13 -33.46
N PRO A 184 -39.60 -18.31 -32.25
CA PRO A 184 -41.05 -18.32 -32.10
C PRO A 184 -41.58 -16.88 -32.12
N ALA A 185 -42.70 -16.75 -32.82
CA ALA A 185 -43.44 -15.54 -33.08
C ALA A 185 -44.16 -15.00 -31.83
N SER A 186 -44.50 -13.72 -31.94
CA SER A 186 -45.37 -12.94 -31.06
C SER A 186 -46.70 -13.62 -30.75
N LEU A 187 -47.24 -13.41 -29.54
CA LEU A 187 -48.69 -13.32 -29.34
C LEU A 187 -49.06 -12.53 -28.07
N ALA A 188 -49.99 -11.57 -28.25
CA ALA A 188 -50.98 -11.01 -27.31
C ALA A 188 -50.46 -10.38 -25.99
N HIS A 189 -50.54 -9.06 -25.74
CA HIS A 189 -51.75 -8.25 -25.53
C HIS A 189 -52.76 -8.89 -24.56
N GLN A 190 -52.71 -8.49 -23.28
CA GLN A 190 -53.93 -8.29 -22.49
C GLN A 190 -53.71 -7.22 -21.42
N LYS A 191 -54.46 -6.12 -21.58
CA LYS A 191 -54.77 -5.12 -20.55
C LYS A 191 -55.68 -5.76 -19.51
N HIS A 192 -55.58 -5.33 -18.25
CA HIS A 192 -56.59 -5.21 -17.18
C HIS A 192 -55.80 -5.17 -15.86
N GLY A 193 -56.04 -4.31 -14.87
CA GLY A 193 -57.04 -3.27 -14.65
C GLY A 193 -56.67 -2.55 -13.35
N VAL A 194 -57.18 -1.34 -13.22
CA VAL A 194 -57.07 -0.45 -12.06
C VAL A 194 -58.06 -0.90 -10.97
N ALA A 195 -57.62 -0.91 -9.71
CA ALA A 195 -58.44 -0.67 -8.52
C ALA A 195 -57.47 -0.24 -7.39
N LYS A 196 -57.47 1.05 -7.05
CA LYS A 196 -58.07 1.64 -5.84
C LYS A 196 -57.45 1.14 -4.54
#